data_AF-A0A4Q3AMS1-F1
#
_entry.id   AF-A0A4Q3AMS1-F1
#
_cell.length_a   1.000
_cell.length_b   1.000
_cell.length_c   1.000
_cell.angle_alpha   90.00
_cell.angle_beta   90.00
_cell.angle_gamma   90.00
#
_symmetry.space_group_name_H-M   'P 1'
#
loop_
_entity.id
_entity.type
_entity.pdbx_description
1 polymer ?
#
loop_
_entity_poly.entity_id
_entity_poly.type
_entity_poly.pdbx_seq_one_letter_code
_entity_poly.pdbx_strand_id
1 'polypeptide(L)'
;MTRRAILLAGAAALAAPHALASAAAGTARKPNIVIIYADDLGYGDLSCYGATRIKTPHLDRLAARGTRFVNGHSPSATCTPSRYALLTGDYAWRASGIQILPGDAPALIRPGKFTLPTMLKQAGYATGLVGKWHLGLGDGKVDWNGEIAPGPLDIGFDYGFYMPATLDRVPTVLIENRRVVNLDPADPIRVDYKNKVGTESTGAEHPELRKFAADPEHSNTIVNGISRIGYMTGGKDARWKDEELSDVLLGKAVEFVTARKDAPFFLYYAVNEPHVPRAPLLATVLPVVTISLVSSTT
;
A
#
# COMPACT_ATOMS: atom_id res chain seq x y z
N MET A 1 -43.29 -62.65 -32.03
CA MET A 1 -44.13 -62.49 -33.24
C MET A 1 -44.34 -60.98 -33.46
N THR A 2 -43.35 -60.26 -33.99
CA THR A 2 -43.17 -59.86 -35.41
C THR A 2 -44.38 -59.15 -36.04
N ARG A 3 -44.24 -57.84 -36.29
CA ARG A 3 -44.22 -57.19 -37.62
C ARG A 3 -44.59 -55.70 -37.48
N ARG A 4 -43.69 -54.79 -37.89
CA ARG A 4 -43.89 -53.89 -39.04
C ARG A 4 -42.73 -52.90 -39.20
N ALA A 5 -42.12 -52.98 -40.39
CA ALA A 5 -41.21 -52.01 -40.97
C ALA A 5 -41.95 -50.69 -41.25
N ILE A 6 -41.19 -49.60 -41.50
CA ILE A 6 -41.33 -48.70 -42.66
C ILE A 6 -40.34 -47.51 -42.58
N LEU A 7 -39.62 -47.32 -43.70
CA LEU A 7 -39.00 -46.12 -44.28
C LEU A 7 -37.70 -45.53 -43.67
N LEU A 8 -36.58 -45.96 -44.27
CA LEU A 8 -35.48 -45.08 -44.65
C LEU A 8 -35.98 -44.10 -45.74
N ALA A 9 -35.79 -42.80 -45.52
CA ALA A 9 -35.79 -41.78 -46.56
C ALA A 9 -34.64 -40.82 -46.27
N GLY A 10 -33.81 -40.57 -47.28
CA GLY A 10 -32.53 -39.92 -47.16
C GLY A 10 -32.63 -38.41 -46.95
N ALA A 11 -31.64 -37.90 -46.23
CA ALA A 11 -31.23 -36.51 -46.28
C ALA A 11 -29.70 -36.49 -46.36
N ALA A 12 -29.17 -36.58 -47.58
CA ALA A 12 -27.81 -36.19 -47.86
C ALA A 12 -27.76 -34.65 -47.77
N ALA A 13 -27.60 -34.12 -46.56
CA ALA A 13 -27.32 -32.72 -46.34
C ALA A 13 -25.87 -32.48 -46.79
N LEU A 14 -25.69 -31.64 -47.82
CA LEU A 14 -24.38 -31.13 -48.23
C LEU A 14 -23.72 -30.47 -47.00
N ALA A 15 -22.70 -31.11 -46.46
CA ALA A 15 -21.82 -30.51 -45.49
C ALA A 15 -20.96 -29.47 -46.22
N ALA A 16 -21.45 -28.23 -46.28
CA ALA A 16 -20.62 -27.09 -46.63
C ALA A 16 -19.51 -26.99 -45.58
N PRO A 17 -18.22 -27.01 -45.95
CA PRO A 17 -17.14 -26.80 -45.00
C PRO A 17 -17.30 -25.39 -44.45
N HIS A 18 -17.83 -25.27 -43.24
CA HIS A 18 -17.69 -24.05 -42.46
C HIS A 18 -16.20 -23.95 -42.18
N ALA A 19 -15.52 -23.14 -42.98
CA ALA A 19 -14.20 -22.65 -42.65
C ALA A 19 -14.33 -22.02 -41.25
N LEU A 20 -13.90 -22.78 -40.23
CA LEU A 20 -13.66 -22.26 -38.90
C LEU A 20 -12.58 -21.21 -39.09
N ALA A 21 -13.00 -19.96 -39.28
CA ALA A 21 -12.15 -18.81 -39.11
C ALA A 21 -11.62 -18.92 -37.68
N SER A 22 -10.38 -19.41 -37.55
CA SER A 22 -9.61 -19.28 -36.34
C SER A 22 -9.43 -17.79 -36.14
N ALA A 23 -10.39 -17.16 -35.46
CA ALA A 23 -10.16 -15.89 -34.83
C ALA A 23 -8.96 -16.14 -33.93
N ALA A 24 -7.80 -15.60 -34.33
CA ALA A 24 -6.64 -15.54 -33.47
C ALA A 24 -7.15 -14.89 -32.19
N ALA A 25 -7.36 -15.70 -31.15
CA ALA A 25 -7.65 -15.22 -29.83
C ALA A 25 -6.39 -14.49 -29.41
N GLY A 26 -6.31 -13.19 -29.74
CA GLY A 26 -5.29 -12.31 -29.19
C GLY A 26 -5.36 -12.53 -27.70
N THR A 27 -4.27 -13.03 -27.11
CA THR A 27 -4.21 -13.37 -25.69
C THR A 27 -4.70 -12.15 -24.93
N ALA A 28 -5.92 -12.23 -24.37
CA ALA A 28 -6.54 -11.09 -23.73
C ALA A 28 -5.57 -10.58 -22.66
N ARG A 29 -5.11 -9.33 -22.83
CA ARG A 29 -4.06 -8.79 -21.99
C ARG A 29 -4.56 -8.77 -20.54
N LYS A 30 -3.83 -9.41 -19.63
CA LYS A 30 -4.17 -9.41 -18.21
C LYS A 30 -4.27 -7.95 -17.72
N PRO A 31 -5.31 -7.58 -16.94
CA PRO A 31 -5.45 -6.22 -16.46
C PRO A 31 -4.36 -5.90 -15.44
N ASN A 32 -3.91 -4.65 -15.40
CA ASN A 32 -3.12 -4.17 -14.27
C ASN A 32 -4.01 -4.00 -13.04
N ILE A 33 -3.45 -4.22 -11.85
CA ILE A 33 -4.18 -4.15 -10.59
C ILE A 33 -3.52 -3.07 -9.72
N VAL A 34 -4.29 -2.06 -9.31
CA VAL A 34 -3.84 -1.03 -8.38
C VAL A 34 -4.80 -1.01 -7.20
N ILE A 35 -4.28 -1.22 -6.00
CA ILE A 35 -5.02 -1.00 -4.75
C ILE A 35 -4.51 0.31 -4.16
N ILE A 36 -5.38 1.32 -4.10
CA ILE A 36 -5.12 2.56 -3.35
C ILE A 36 -5.76 2.40 -1.97
N TYR A 37 -4.93 2.33 -0.93
CA TYR A 37 -5.37 2.03 0.43
C TYR A 37 -5.14 3.23 1.35
N ALA A 38 -6.19 4.00 1.59
CA ALA A 38 -6.16 5.17 2.48
C ALA A 38 -6.09 4.78 3.96
N ASP A 39 -5.73 5.74 4.82
CA ASP A 39 -5.46 5.51 6.23
C ASP A 39 -6.32 6.47 7.07
N ASP A 40 -7.32 5.91 7.76
CA ASP A 40 -8.35 6.64 8.53
C ASP A 40 -9.33 7.50 7.69
N LEU A 41 -9.49 7.19 6.40
CA LEU A 41 -10.52 7.82 5.56
C LEU A 41 -11.92 7.34 5.99
N GLY A 42 -12.73 8.24 6.52
CA GLY A 42 -14.08 7.96 6.97
C GLY A 42 -15.08 7.79 5.81
N TYR A 43 -16.15 7.03 6.07
CA TYR A 43 -17.22 6.81 5.09
C TYR A 43 -17.82 8.12 4.55
N GLY A 44 -17.94 9.14 5.41
CA GLY A 44 -18.52 10.43 5.07
C GLY A 44 -17.54 11.50 4.57
N ASP A 45 -16.26 11.17 4.34
CA ASP A 45 -15.23 12.16 3.98
C ASP A 45 -15.20 12.53 2.49
N LEU A 46 -15.82 11.70 1.65
CA LEU A 46 -15.82 11.88 0.20
C LEU A 46 -17.12 12.51 -0.29
N SER A 47 -17.06 13.43 -1.25
CA SER A 47 -18.26 14.08 -1.80
C SER A 47 -19.16 13.07 -2.51
N CYS A 48 -18.60 12.04 -3.15
CA CYS A 48 -19.39 10.91 -3.67
C CYS A 48 -20.06 10.04 -2.60
N TYR A 49 -19.78 10.22 -1.31
CA TYR A 49 -20.50 9.59 -0.19
C TYR A 49 -21.33 10.58 0.62
N GLY A 50 -21.49 11.82 0.14
CA GLY A 50 -22.36 12.84 0.73
C GLY A 50 -21.62 13.95 1.49
N ALA A 51 -20.28 13.99 1.47
CA ALA A 51 -19.54 15.11 2.03
C ALA A 51 -19.88 16.41 1.27
N THR A 52 -20.25 17.46 2.01
CA THR A 52 -20.56 18.78 1.42
C THR A 52 -19.49 19.83 1.72
N ARG A 53 -18.67 19.61 2.75
CA ARG A 53 -17.62 20.55 3.19
C ARG A 53 -16.27 20.32 2.51
N ILE A 54 -15.99 19.09 2.08
CA ILE A 54 -14.77 18.70 1.38
C ILE A 54 -15.17 18.27 -0.03
N LYS A 55 -14.42 18.72 -1.04
CA LYS A 55 -14.63 18.34 -2.43
C LYS A 55 -13.57 17.34 -2.85
N THR A 56 -13.98 16.18 -3.35
CA THR A 56 -13.08 15.11 -3.81
C THR A 56 -13.29 14.79 -5.29
N PRO A 57 -13.16 15.77 -6.22
CA PRO A 57 -13.62 15.62 -7.60
C PRO A 57 -12.94 14.47 -8.37
N HIS A 58 -11.68 14.15 -8.05
CA HIS A 58 -10.98 13.02 -8.67
C HIS A 58 -11.53 11.67 -8.22
N LEU A 59 -11.88 11.52 -6.93
CA LEU A 59 -12.49 10.31 -6.39
C LEU A 59 -13.97 10.20 -6.79
N ASP A 60 -14.66 11.33 -6.94
CA ASP A 60 -16.02 11.35 -7.47
C ASP A 60 -16.05 10.86 -8.92
N ARG A 61 -15.09 11.30 -9.74
CA ARG A 61 -14.92 10.83 -11.11
C ARG A 61 -14.58 9.33 -11.16
N LEU A 62 -13.77 8.83 -10.23
CA LEU A 62 -13.46 7.40 -10.12
C LEU A 62 -14.74 6.60 -9.79
N ALA A 63 -15.51 7.04 -8.80
CA ALA A 63 -16.77 6.42 -8.41
C ALA A 63 -17.80 6.42 -9.56
N ALA A 64 -17.89 7.50 -10.32
CA ALA A 64 -18.80 7.62 -11.46
C ALA A 64 -18.43 6.73 -12.67
N ARG A 65 -17.17 6.31 -12.77
CA ARG A 65 -16.65 5.46 -13.86
C ARG A 65 -16.47 3.99 -13.46
N GLY A 66 -16.84 3.63 -12.23
CA GLY A 66 -16.65 2.30 -11.70
C GLY A 66 -17.84 1.86 -10.84
N THR A 67 -17.56 0.97 -9.90
CA THR A 67 -18.54 0.49 -8.93
C THR A 67 -18.28 1.10 -7.57
N ARG A 68 -19.27 1.82 -7.03
CA ARG A 68 -19.24 2.39 -5.68
C ARG A 68 -19.98 1.49 -4.70
N PHE A 69 -19.29 1.02 -3.66
CA PHE A 69 -19.89 0.20 -2.61
C PHE A 69 -20.43 1.09 -1.47
N VAL A 70 -21.70 0.94 -1.12
CA VAL A 70 -22.31 1.65 0.03
C VAL A 70 -22.36 0.80 1.31
N ASN A 71 -21.90 -0.45 1.21
CA ASN A 71 -21.85 -1.41 2.30
C ASN A 71 -20.60 -2.28 2.18
N GLY A 72 -19.42 -1.62 2.15
CA GLY A 72 -18.11 -2.26 2.16
C GLY A 72 -17.46 -2.08 3.53
N HIS A 73 -16.80 -3.12 4.05
CA HIS A 73 -16.25 -3.14 5.41
C HIS A 73 -14.77 -3.48 5.41
N SER A 74 -14.04 -2.83 6.32
CA SER A 74 -12.70 -3.28 6.69
C SER A 74 -12.81 -4.52 7.59
N PRO A 75 -11.89 -5.50 7.50
CA PRO A 75 -11.92 -6.69 8.37
C PRO A 75 -11.57 -6.38 9.83
N SER A 76 -11.08 -5.17 10.14
CA SER A 76 -10.89 -4.65 11.49
C SER A 76 -11.07 -3.14 11.55
N ALA A 77 -11.27 -2.60 12.75
CA ALA A 77 -11.36 -1.17 13.02
C ALA A 77 -9.98 -0.47 13.15
N THR A 78 -8.88 -1.21 12.99
CA THR A 78 -7.51 -0.66 13.12
C THR A 78 -6.61 -1.08 11.96
N CYS A 79 -5.52 -0.33 11.74
CA CYS A 79 -4.65 -0.43 10.56
C CYS A 79 -3.96 -1.79 10.39
N THR A 80 -3.11 -2.22 11.33
CA THR A 80 -2.34 -3.47 11.21
C THR A 80 -3.22 -4.70 10.95
N PRO A 81 -4.28 -4.97 11.72
CA PRO A 81 -5.14 -6.14 11.48
C PRO A 81 -5.86 -6.08 10.14
N SER A 82 -6.23 -4.87 9.67
CA SER A 82 -6.89 -4.69 8.37
C SER A 82 -5.95 -4.97 7.20
N ARG A 83 -4.72 -4.47 7.28
CA ARG A 83 -3.66 -4.71 6.29
C ARG A 83 -3.24 -6.17 6.24
N TYR A 84 -3.14 -6.82 7.40
CA TYR A 84 -2.85 -8.26 7.50
C TYR A 84 -3.91 -9.05 6.73
N ALA A 85 -5.19 -8.83 7.06
CA ALA A 85 -6.28 -9.56 6.43
C ALA A 85 -6.41 -9.29 4.92
N LEU A 86 -6.13 -8.06 4.46
CA LEU A 86 -6.07 -7.76 3.03
C LEU A 86 -5.00 -8.58 2.31
N LEU A 87 -3.78 -8.63 2.86
CA LEU A 87 -2.65 -9.27 2.19
C LEU A 87 -2.65 -10.79 2.32
N THR A 88 -3.22 -11.35 3.38
CA THR A 88 -3.26 -12.82 3.60
C THR A 88 -4.58 -13.46 3.21
N GLY A 89 -5.66 -12.68 3.04
CA GLY A 89 -7.03 -13.20 2.89
C GLY A 89 -7.56 -13.88 4.16
N ASP A 90 -6.96 -13.61 5.32
CA ASP A 90 -7.16 -14.37 6.55
C ASP A 90 -7.50 -13.43 7.70
N TYR A 91 -8.56 -13.72 8.45
CA TYR A 91 -8.99 -12.85 9.55
C TYR A 91 -7.88 -12.71 10.60
N ALA A 92 -7.51 -11.48 10.93
CA ALA A 92 -6.42 -11.19 11.86
C ALA A 92 -6.60 -11.85 13.24
N TRP A 93 -7.84 -11.95 13.74
CA TRP A 93 -8.16 -12.58 15.03
C TRP A 93 -7.99 -14.11 15.04
N ARG A 94 -7.73 -14.75 13.89
CA ARG A 94 -7.37 -16.17 13.80
C ARG A 94 -5.90 -16.45 14.13
N ALA A 95 -5.06 -15.40 14.16
CA ALA A 95 -3.67 -15.48 14.56
C ALA A 95 -3.46 -14.71 15.87
N SER A 96 -2.53 -15.17 16.70
CA SER A 96 -2.16 -14.47 17.93
C SER A 96 -1.31 -13.24 17.62
N GLY A 97 -1.48 -12.18 18.42
CA GLY A 97 -0.59 -11.01 18.40
C GLY A 97 -0.77 -10.03 17.22
N ILE A 98 -1.81 -10.20 16.39
CA ILE A 98 -2.12 -9.25 15.31
C ILE A 98 -2.87 -8.04 15.90
N GLN A 99 -2.11 -7.05 16.37
CA GLN A 99 -2.58 -5.80 16.97
C GLN A 99 -1.82 -4.61 16.40
N ILE A 100 -2.18 -3.37 16.78
CA ILE A 100 -1.42 -2.18 16.36
C ILE A 100 0.03 -2.33 16.81
N LEU A 101 0.96 -2.12 15.87
CA LEU A 101 2.38 -2.35 16.09
C LEU A 101 3.17 -1.06 16.32
N PRO A 102 4.21 -1.08 17.17
CA PRO A 102 5.28 -0.10 17.11
C PRO A 102 6.08 -0.25 15.80
N GLY A 103 6.88 0.77 15.46
CA GLY A 103 7.67 0.84 14.22
C GLY A 103 8.81 -0.18 14.13
N ASP A 104 9.22 -0.78 15.25
CA ASP A 104 10.28 -1.79 15.34
C ASP A 104 9.75 -3.21 15.60
N ALA A 105 8.43 -3.42 15.49
CA ALA A 105 7.81 -4.72 15.69
C ALA A 105 8.32 -5.77 14.68
N PRO A 106 8.42 -7.05 15.07
CA PRO A 106 8.76 -8.14 14.16
C PRO A 106 7.74 -8.26 13.02
N ALA A 107 8.19 -8.73 11.85
CA ALA A 107 7.31 -8.99 10.73
C ALA A 107 6.20 -9.99 11.10
N LEU A 108 4.95 -9.60 10.93
CA LEU A 108 3.78 -10.44 11.25
C LEU A 108 3.56 -11.53 10.21
N ILE A 109 3.74 -11.20 8.93
CA ILE A 109 3.62 -12.15 7.83
C ILE A 109 5.01 -12.72 7.60
N ARG A 110 5.21 -13.99 7.99
CA ARG A 110 6.50 -14.67 7.83
C ARG A 110 6.66 -15.25 6.42
N PRO A 111 7.91 -15.37 5.92
CA PRO A 111 8.18 -16.04 4.66
C PRO A 111 7.53 -17.43 4.59
N GLY A 112 6.98 -17.79 3.43
CA GLY A 112 6.23 -19.02 3.24
C GLY A 112 4.73 -18.94 3.51
N LYS A 113 4.22 -17.87 4.17
CA LYS A 113 2.77 -17.63 4.19
C LYS A 113 2.29 -17.17 2.81
N PHE A 114 1.22 -17.76 2.30
CA PHE A 114 0.61 -17.34 1.04
C PHE A 114 -0.03 -15.96 1.20
N THR A 115 0.21 -15.09 0.22
CA THR A 115 -0.23 -13.69 0.22
C THR A 115 -0.77 -13.29 -1.15
N LEU A 116 -1.56 -12.22 -1.19
CA LEU A 116 -2.02 -11.56 -2.42
C LEU A 116 -0.87 -11.27 -3.42
N PRO A 117 0.25 -10.62 -3.03
CA PRO A 117 1.37 -10.43 -3.94
C PRO A 117 2.01 -11.76 -4.39
N THR A 118 2.13 -12.77 -3.51
CA THR A 118 2.63 -14.10 -3.93
C THR A 118 1.73 -14.73 -5.00
N MET A 119 0.41 -14.67 -4.81
CA MET A 119 -0.57 -15.15 -5.79
C MET A 119 -0.43 -14.44 -7.14
N LEU A 120 -0.34 -13.11 -7.12
CA LEU A 120 -0.23 -12.31 -8.35
C LEU A 120 1.11 -12.53 -9.06
N LYS A 121 2.20 -12.65 -8.30
CA LYS A 121 3.53 -12.99 -8.84
C LYS A 121 3.52 -14.35 -9.53
N GLN A 122 2.90 -15.37 -8.93
CA GLN A 122 2.70 -16.68 -9.57
C GLN A 122 1.84 -16.59 -10.85
N ALA A 123 0.91 -15.65 -10.89
CA ALA A 123 0.11 -15.35 -12.09
C ALA A 123 0.86 -14.49 -13.14
N GLY A 124 2.15 -14.21 -12.95
CA GLY A 124 2.99 -13.49 -13.92
C GLY A 124 2.88 -11.96 -13.83
N TYR A 125 2.47 -11.42 -12.68
CA TYR A 125 2.49 -9.98 -12.42
C TYR A 125 3.81 -9.56 -11.81
N ALA A 126 4.34 -8.40 -12.24
CA ALA A 126 5.30 -7.66 -11.43
C ALA A 126 4.58 -7.04 -10.23
N THR A 127 5.14 -7.12 -9.03
CA THR A 127 4.47 -6.72 -7.78
C THR A 127 5.22 -5.61 -7.05
N GLY A 128 4.51 -4.56 -6.65
CA GLY A 128 5.08 -3.39 -6.00
C GLY A 128 4.29 -2.95 -4.78
N LEU A 129 5.01 -2.48 -3.76
CA LEU A 129 4.47 -1.77 -2.61
C LEU A 129 5.01 -0.33 -2.62
N VAL A 130 4.12 0.64 -2.45
CA VAL A 130 4.50 2.04 -2.18
C VAL A 130 3.64 2.58 -1.04
N GLY A 131 4.26 3.20 -0.02
CA GLY A 131 3.56 3.89 1.07
C GLY A 131 3.62 3.20 2.43
N LYS A 132 2.52 3.15 3.18
CA LYS A 132 2.46 2.63 4.54
C LYS A 132 2.49 1.11 4.59
N TRP A 133 3.48 0.54 5.30
CA TRP A 133 3.59 -0.90 5.53
C TRP A 133 2.82 -1.36 6.78
N HIS A 134 3.33 -1.04 7.97
CA HIS A 134 2.71 -1.27 9.28
C HIS A 134 2.33 -2.74 9.61
N LEU A 135 3.13 -3.69 9.11
CA LEU A 135 3.02 -5.13 9.41
C LEU A 135 4.30 -5.71 10.03
N GLY A 136 5.13 -4.82 10.59
CA GLY A 136 6.40 -5.17 11.20
C GLY A 136 7.50 -5.54 10.19
N LEU A 137 8.73 -5.57 10.67
CA LEU A 137 9.94 -5.85 9.91
C LEU A 137 10.91 -6.66 10.77
N GLY A 138 11.71 -7.51 10.13
CA GLY A 138 12.73 -8.28 10.85
C GLY A 138 12.17 -9.26 11.87
N ASP A 139 13.02 -9.64 12.82
CA ASP A 139 12.72 -10.60 13.89
C ASP A 139 12.46 -9.96 15.26
N GLY A 140 12.18 -8.65 15.30
CA GLY A 140 11.76 -7.94 16.52
C GLY A 140 12.86 -7.11 17.19
N LYS A 141 13.92 -6.80 16.44
CA LYS A 141 14.88 -5.70 16.67
C LYS A 141 15.44 -5.32 15.30
N VAL A 142 14.77 -4.41 14.60
CA VAL A 142 15.16 -4.05 13.24
C VAL A 142 16.54 -3.40 13.26
N ASP A 143 17.49 -3.96 12.50
CA ASP A 143 18.73 -3.27 12.19
C ASP A 143 18.47 -2.24 11.09
N TRP A 144 18.21 -1.00 11.51
CA TRP A 144 17.97 0.14 10.62
C TRP A 144 19.20 0.53 9.80
N ASN A 145 20.38 -0.03 10.10
CA ASN A 145 21.65 0.35 9.49
C ASN A 145 22.16 -0.68 8.48
N GLY A 146 21.44 -1.79 8.31
CA GLY A 146 21.81 -2.90 7.45
C GLY A 146 20.74 -3.24 6.42
N GLU A 147 20.68 -4.52 6.04
CA GLU A 147 19.54 -5.05 5.30
C GLU A 147 18.43 -5.48 6.25
N ILE A 148 17.24 -4.97 5.99
CA ILE A 148 16.04 -5.26 6.74
C ILE A 148 15.36 -6.48 6.09
N ALA A 149 15.38 -7.61 6.80
CA ALA A 149 14.66 -8.82 6.44
C ALA A 149 14.29 -9.61 7.72
N PRO A 150 13.15 -10.33 7.74
CA PRO A 150 12.14 -10.40 6.68
C PRO A 150 11.32 -9.10 6.53
N GLY A 151 10.84 -8.85 5.31
CA GLY A 151 10.00 -7.71 4.95
C GLY A 151 9.11 -7.99 3.72
N PRO A 152 8.59 -6.94 3.05
CA PRO A 152 7.68 -7.09 1.90
C PRO A 152 8.21 -7.98 0.77
N LEU A 153 9.52 -7.89 0.50
CA LEU A 153 10.17 -8.68 -0.56
C LEU A 153 10.17 -10.19 -0.26
N ASP A 154 10.11 -10.57 1.01
CA ASP A 154 10.12 -11.97 1.45
C ASP A 154 8.73 -12.64 1.40
N ILE A 155 7.69 -11.85 1.10
CA ILE A 155 6.30 -12.30 1.07
C ILE A 155 5.60 -11.96 -0.25
N GLY A 156 6.38 -11.82 -1.33
CA GLY A 156 5.87 -11.83 -2.70
C GLY A 156 5.95 -10.51 -3.45
N PHE A 157 6.37 -9.39 -2.83
CA PHE A 157 6.63 -8.15 -3.57
C PHE A 157 7.99 -8.20 -4.28
N ASP A 158 8.08 -7.68 -5.52
CA ASP A 158 9.34 -7.54 -6.26
C ASP A 158 10.05 -6.22 -5.95
N TYR A 159 9.28 -5.22 -5.51
CA TYR A 159 9.74 -3.87 -5.20
C TYR A 159 8.97 -3.30 -4.01
N GLY A 160 9.67 -2.55 -3.15
CA GLY A 160 9.05 -1.82 -2.05
C GLY A 160 9.67 -0.42 -1.89
N PHE A 161 8.83 0.60 -1.72
CA PHE A 161 9.24 1.92 -1.25
C PHE A 161 8.27 2.42 -0.19
N TYR A 162 8.61 2.30 1.07
CA TYR A 162 7.62 2.33 2.15
C TYR A 162 8.14 2.90 3.46
N MET A 163 7.21 3.41 4.27
CA MET A 163 7.47 3.73 5.67
C MET A 163 7.19 2.50 6.55
N PRO A 164 7.92 2.31 7.66
CA PRO A 164 7.82 1.08 8.46
C PRO A 164 6.45 0.91 9.16
N ALA A 165 5.90 1.98 9.73
CA ALA A 165 4.64 1.96 10.47
C ALA A 165 3.73 3.14 10.13
N THR A 166 3.71 4.19 10.93
CA THR A 166 2.83 5.36 10.78
C THR A 166 3.65 6.64 10.83
N LEU A 167 3.11 7.77 10.33
CA LEU A 167 3.85 9.03 10.32
C LEU A 167 4.18 9.51 11.73
N ASP A 168 3.27 9.30 12.68
CA ASP A 168 3.43 9.62 14.10
C ASP A 168 4.42 8.71 14.85
N ARG A 169 5.02 7.70 14.21
CA ARG A 169 5.94 6.74 14.85
C ARG A 169 7.37 6.86 14.32
N VAL A 170 8.35 6.70 15.21
CA VAL A 170 9.76 6.55 14.81
C VAL A 170 10.05 5.14 14.25
N PRO A 171 11.10 4.94 13.44
CA PRO A 171 11.89 5.98 12.80
C PRO A 171 11.12 6.65 11.65
N THR A 172 11.31 7.95 11.50
CA THR A 172 10.70 8.76 10.45
C THR A 172 11.49 8.66 9.14
N VAL A 173 11.71 7.45 8.64
CA VAL A 173 12.52 7.17 7.44
C VAL A 173 11.77 6.32 6.42
N LEU A 174 12.17 6.42 5.16
CA LEU A 174 11.68 5.56 4.08
C LEU A 174 12.65 4.40 3.85
N ILE A 175 12.10 3.24 3.48
CA ILE A 175 12.84 2.04 3.11
C ILE A 175 12.59 1.79 1.62
N GLU A 176 13.68 1.64 0.85
CA GLU A 176 13.61 1.13 -0.51
C GLU A 176 14.17 -0.30 -0.53
N ASN A 177 13.30 -1.23 -0.90
CA ASN A 177 13.50 -2.67 -0.84
C ASN A 177 13.83 -3.17 0.58
N ARG A 178 15.11 -3.13 0.96
CA ARG A 178 15.61 -3.63 2.25
C ARG A 178 16.44 -2.62 3.02
N ARG A 179 16.64 -1.42 2.49
CA ARG A 179 17.58 -0.45 3.08
C ARG A 179 16.90 0.88 3.28
N VAL A 180 17.27 1.55 4.37
CA VAL A 180 16.86 2.92 4.62
C VAL A 180 17.43 3.83 3.53
N VAL A 181 16.57 4.66 2.95
CA VAL A 181 16.93 5.61 1.90
C VAL A 181 17.79 6.73 2.50
N ASN A 182 18.89 7.07 1.82
CA ASN A 182 19.81 8.15 2.22
C ASN A 182 20.42 8.01 3.62
N LEU A 183 20.59 6.79 4.13
CA LEU A 183 21.31 6.58 5.38
C LEU A 183 22.81 6.85 5.21
N ASP A 184 23.34 7.79 5.99
CA ASP A 184 24.79 7.96 6.18
C ASP A 184 25.30 6.92 7.19
N PRO A 185 26.21 6.01 6.82
CA PRO A 185 26.82 5.06 7.75
C PRO A 185 27.56 5.71 8.94
N ALA A 186 27.95 6.99 8.83
CA ALA A 186 28.57 7.75 9.91
C ALA A 186 27.56 8.30 10.93
N ASP A 187 26.26 8.31 10.63
CA ASP A 187 25.17 8.76 11.50
C ASP A 187 24.11 7.64 11.70
N PRO A 188 24.45 6.56 12.42
CA PRO A 188 23.60 5.37 12.50
C PRO A 188 22.29 5.61 13.24
N ILE A 189 21.21 5.03 12.74
CA ILE A 189 19.88 5.07 13.33
C ILE A 189 19.83 4.13 14.53
N ARG A 190 19.30 4.64 15.65
CA ARG A 190 18.90 3.85 16.82
C ARG A 190 17.49 4.23 17.22
N VAL A 191 16.67 3.23 17.54
CA VAL A 191 15.26 3.38 17.90
C VAL A 191 14.99 2.60 19.18
N ASP A 192 14.24 3.19 20.10
CA ASP A 192 13.75 2.52 21.31
C ASP A 192 12.36 3.09 21.68
N TYR A 193 11.38 2.23 21.88
CA TYR A 193 10.00 2.63 22.23
C TYR A 193 9.75 2.74 23.73
N LYS A 194 10.72 2.42 24.58
CA LYS A 194 10.62 2.40 26.03
C LYS A 194 11.48 3.49 26.68
N ASN A 195 12.70 3.68 26.21
CA ASN A 195 13.68 4.58 26.81
C ASN A 195 14.20 5.60 25.80
N LYS A 196 14.49 6.82 26.27
CA LYS A 196 15.13 7.84 25.44
C LYS A 196 16.50 7.36 24.95
N VAL A 197 16.74 7.50 23.66
CA VAL A 197 18.00 7.19 23.00
C VAL A 197 18.57 8.44 22.33
N GLY A 198 19.86 8.67 22.52
CA GLY A 198 20.55 9.86 22.00
C GLY A 198 20.17 11.16 22.70
N THR A 199 20.43 12.28 22.03
CA THR A 199 20.28 13.63 22.58
C THR A 199 19.20 14.45 21.86
N GLU A 200 18.37 13.82 21.04
CA GLU A 200 17.28 14.51 20.34
C GLU A 200 16.27 15.08 21.35
N SER A 201 15.75 16.27 21.06
CA SER A 201 14.69 16.90 21.86
C SER A 201 13.42 16.07 21.80
N THR A 202 12.69 16.03 22.92
CA THR A 202 11.37 15.39 23.00
C THR A 202 10.27 16.41 23.20
N GLY A 203 9.04 16.08 22.79
CA GLY A 203 7.88 16.93 23.00
C GLY A 203 7.52 17.14 24.46
N ALA A 204 7.86 16.20 25.33
CA ALA A 204 7.63 16.27 26.77
C ALA A 204 8.61 17.22 27.46
N GLU A 205 9.88 17.20 27.06
CA GLU A 205 10.92 18.08 27.63
C GLU A 205 10.89 19.48 27.03
N HIS A 206 10.54 19.59 25.74
CA HIS A 206 10.61 20.82 24.96
C HIS A 206 9.29 21.11 24.23
N PRO A 207 8.20 21.38 24.96
CA PRO A 207 6.89 21.65 24.36
C PRO A 207 6.90 22.85 23.41
N GLU A 208 7.81 23.80 23.60
CA GLU A 208 8.03 25.00 22.78
C GLU A 208 8.56 24.70 21.37
N LEU A 209 9.17 23.53 21.15
CA LEU A 209 9.70 23.11 19.85
C LEU A 209 8.65 22.43 18.97
N ARG A 210 7.42 22.22 19.47
CA ARG A 210 6.36 21.51 18.73
C ARG A 210 5.50 22.46 17.89
N LYS A 211 5.31 22.12 16.62
CA LYS A 211 4.33 22.72 15.68
C LYS A 211 2.90 22.39 16.07
N PHE A 212 2.67 21.23 16.69
CA PHE A 212 1.35 20.73 17.08
C PHE A 212 1.33 20.36 18.56
N ALA A 213 0.17 20.56 19.19
CA ALA A 213 -0.06 19.97 20.51
C ALA A 213 -0.02 18.44 20.40
N ALA A 214 0.58 17.80 21.39
CA ALA A 214 0.69 16.35 21.47
C ALA A 214 0.30 15.87 22.87
N ASP A 215 -0.40 14.73 22.91
CA ASP A 215 -0.65 13.99 24.15
C ASP A 215 0.66 13.32 24.66
N PRO A 216 0.65 12.69 25.84
CA PRO A 216 1.85 12.06 26.39
C PRO A 216 2.45 10.94 25.50
N GLU A 217 1.64 10.18 24.77
CA GLU A 217 2.14 9.12 23.87
C GLU A 217 2.88 9.72 22.68
N HIS A 218 2.38 10.84 22.15
CA HIS A 218 2.95 11.57 21.01
C HIS A 218 4.02 12.60 21.40
N SER A 219 4.56 12.55 22.62
CA SER A 219 5.48 13.55 23.17
C SER A 219 6.94 13.10 23.26
N ASN A 220 7.35 12.08 22.50
CA ASN A 220 8.75 11.62 22.45
C ASN A 220 9.56 12.42 21.41
N THR A 221 10.51 11.80 20.70
CA THR A 221 11.45 12.50 19.79
C THR A 221 10.73 13.45 18.82
N ILE A 222 11.24 14.68 18.71
CA ILE A 222 10.76 15.69 17.76
C ILE A 222 11.51 15.54 16.43
N VAL A 223 10.76 15.38 15.35
CA VAL A 223 11.28 15.45 13.97
C VAL A 223 10.44 16.43 13.18
N ASN A 224 11.09 17.38 12.50
CA ASN A 224 10.46 18.48 11.74
C ASN A 224 9.52 19.35 12.58
N GLY A 225 9.82 19.51 13.88
CA GLY A 225 8.96 20.21 14.83
C GLY A 225 7.70 19.41 15.21
N ILE A 226 7.62 18.13 14.89
CA ILE A 226 6.49 17.26 15.26
C ILE A 226 7.01 16.15 16.18
N SER A 227 6.50 16.09 17.40
CA SER A 227 6.82 15.02 18.34
C SER A 227 6.13 13.71 17.93
N ARG A 228 6.82 12.58 18.17
CA ARG A 228 6.41 11.24 17.74
C ARG A 228 6.18 10.30 18.91
N ILE A 229 5.62 9.13 18.61
CA ILE A 229 5.61 7.96 19.47
C ILE A 229 6.94 7.22 19.29
N GLY A 230 7.65 7.01 20.40
CA GLY A 230 8.97 6.35 20.46
C GLY A 230 10.16 7.31 20.32
N TYR A 231 11.34 6.82 20.68
CA TYR A 231 12.57 7.59 20.67
C TYR A 231 13.49 7.13 19.54
N MET A 232 14.10 8.10 18.83
CA MET A 232 15.13 7.81 17.84
C MET A 232 16.30 8.80 17.93
N THR A 233 17.45 8.40 17.40
CA THR A 233 18.59 9.27 17.12
C THR A 233 19.31 8.80 15.86
N GLY A 234 20.12 9.68 15.26
CA GLY A 234 20.82 9.44 14.00
C GLY A 234 19.95 9.43 12.75
N GLY A 235 20.53 9.03 11.62
CA GLY A 235 19.92 9.00 10.29
C GLY A 235 19.34 10.33 9.83
N LYS A 236 19.96 11.47 10.17
CA LYS A 236 19.37 12.79 9.92
C LYS A 236 19.03 13.02 8.45
N ASP A 237 19.93 12.64 7.55
CA ASP A 237 19.73 12.77 6.09
C ASP A 237 18.69 11.78 5.52
N ALA A 238 18.38 10.72 6.28
CA ALA A 238 17.36 9.74 5.94
C ALA A 238 15.96 10.10 6.45
N ARG A 239 15.84 11.09 7.36
CA ARG A 239 14.55 11.49 7.92
C ARG A 239 13.72 12.16 6.83
N TRP A 240 12.48 11.69 6.64
CA TRP A 240 11.57 12.34 5.70
C TRP A 240 11.21 13.75 6.17
N LYS A 241 10.69 14.55 5.25
CA LYS A 241 9.98 15.79 5.57
C LYS A 241 8.49 15.53 5.44
N ASP A 242 7.73 15.78 6.50
CA ASP A 242 6.32 15.40 6.56
C ASP A 242 5.50 16.09 5.47
N GLU A 243 5.82 17.35 5.16
CA GLU A 243 5.13 18.14 4.13
C GLU A 243 5.40 17.65 2.69
N GLU A 244 6.48 16.91 2.44
CA GLU A 244 6.87 16.42 1.11
C GLU A 244 6.52 14.93 0.90
N LEU A 245 6.13 14.21 1.97
CA LEU A 245 6.04 12.75 1.97
C LEU A 245 5.02 12.21 0.95
N SER A 246 3.85 12.84 0.85
CA SER A 246 2.79 12.43 -0.08
C SER A 246 3.25 12.48 -1.53
N ASP A 247 3.99 13.51 -1.91
CA ASP A 247 4.50 13.70 -3.28
C ASP A 247 5.63 12.73 -3.60
N VAL A 248 6.52 12.47 -2.62
CA VAL A 248 7.58 11.45 -2.76
C VAL A 248 6.97 10.07 -3.00
N LEU A 249 5.94 9.69 -2.21
CA LEU A 249 5.25 8.41 -2.37
C LEU A 249 4.48 8.34 -3.71
N LEU A 250 3.79 9.41 -4.10
CA LEU A 250 3.10 9.47 -5.39
C LEU A 250 4.08 9.34 -6.56
N GLY A 251 5.23 10.04 -6.50
CA GLY A 251 6.28 9.95 -7.50
C GLY A 251 6.75 8.51 -7.70
N LYS A 252 7.05 7.79 -6.62
CA LYS A 252 7.45 6.38 -6.66
C LYS A 252 6.36 5.44 -7.18
N ALA A 253 5.09 5.71 -6.86
CA ALA A 253 3.97 4.96 -7.41
C ALA A 253 3.84 5.16 -8.93
N VAL A 254 3.96 6.40 -9.41
CA VAL A 254 3.95 6.74 -10.83
C VAL A 254 5.13 6.10 -11.55
N GLU A 255 6.35 6.20 -11.02
CA GLU A 255 7.54 5.54 -11.57
C GLU A 255 7.34 4.03 -11.72
N PHE A 256 6.80 3.36 -10.70
CA PHE A 256 6.54 1.92 -10.74
C PHE A 256 5.58 1.56 -11.89
N VAL A 257 4.47 2.30 -12.03
CA VAL A 257 3.46 2.10 -13.07
C VAL A 257 4.03 2.39 -14.46
N THR A 258 4.71 3.52 -14.63
CA THR A 258 5.26 3.94 -15.92
C THR A 258 6.32 2.96 -16.42
N ALA A 259 7.21 2.48 -15.54
CA ALA A 259 8.23 1.50 -15.90
C ALA A 259 7.67 0.12 -16.30
N ARG A 260 6.41 -0.18 -15.93
CA ARG A 260 5.77 -1.49 -16.15
C ARG A 260 4.53 -1.41 -17.02
N LYS A 261 4.28 -0.28 -17.67
CA LYS A 261 3.06 -0.03 -18.45
C LYS A 261 2.80 -1.02 -19.59
N ASP A 262 3.83 -1.76 -20.04
CA ASP A 262 3.75 -2.69 -21.16
C ASP A 262 3.59 -4.17 -20.74
N ALA A 263 3.59 -4.45 -19.43
CA ALA A 263 3.37 -5.80 -18.86
C ALA A 263 2.34 -5.76 -17.72
N PRO A 264 1.76 -6.89 -17.30
CA PRO A 264 0.85 -6.94 -16.15
C PRO A 264 1.58 -6.58 -14.85
N PHE A 265 1.04 -5.64 -14.09
CA PHE A 265 1.57 -5.27 -12.77
C PHE A 265 0.50 -5.18 -11.69
N PHE A 266 0.94 -5.42 -10.46
CA PHE A 266 0.20 -5.19 -9.23
C PHE A 266 0.90 -4.13 -8.41
N LEU A 267 0.19 -3.06 -8.07
CA LEU A 267 0.67 -2.03 -7.14
C LEU A 267 -0.25 -1.95 -5.93
N TYR A 268 0.31 -2.22 -4.75
CA TYR A 268 -0.29 -1.85 -3.48
C TYR A 268 0.20 -0.46 -3.08
N TYR A 269 -0.60 0.56 -3.37
CA TYR A 269 -0.33 1.96 -3.05
C TYR A 269 -1.06 2.33 -1.75
N ALA A 270 -0.37 2.18 -0.63
CA ALA A 270 -0.90 2.43 0.70
C ALA A 270 -0.63 3.87 1.12
N VAL A 271 -1.53 4.79 0.78
CA VAL A 271 -1.38 6.19 1.19
C VAL A 271 -1.57 6.33 2.70
N ASN A 272 -0.97 7.36 3.27
CA ASN A 272 -1.03 7.62 4.70
C ASN A 272 -2.10 8.65 5.08
N GLU A 273 -2.69 9.34 4.11
CA GLU A 273 -3.73 10.33 4.37
C GLU A 273 -5.09 9.65 4.64
N PRO A 274 -5.92 10.23 5.52
CA PRO A 274 -5.69 11.40 6.39
C PRO A 274 -5.15 11.09 7.81
N HIS A 275 -4.35 10.04 8.02
CA HIS A 275 -3.76 9.71 9.34
C HIS A 275 -2.91 10.87 9.89
N VAL A 276 -2.74 10.90 11.20
CA VAL A 276 -1.91 11.90 11.90
C VAL A 276 -0.41 11.60 11.81
N PRO A 277 0.46 12.62 11.99
CA PRO A 277 0.17 14.05 11.90
C PRO A 277 -0.22 14.48 10.48
N ARG A 278 -1.21 15.37 10.38
CA ARG A 278 -1.67 15.92 9.09
C ARG A 278 -0.86 17.16 8.76
N ALA A 279 0.22 16.99 8.00
CA ALA A 279 1.13 18.07 7.59
C ALA A 279 1.07 18.27 6.06
N PRO A 280 0.00 18.87 5.50
CA PRO A 280 -0.09 19.10 4.07
C PRO A 280 0.96 20.11 3.61
N LEU A 281 1.51 19.92 2.41
CA LEU A 281 2.28 20.96 1.74
C LEU A 281 1.43 22.23 1.62
N LEU A 282 1.95 23.35 2.12
CA LEU A 282 1.30 24.64 1.91
C LEU A 282 1.36 24.95 0.41
N ALA A 283 0.19 24.99 -0.23
CA ALA A 283 0.03 25.05 -1.66
C ALA A 283 0.89 26.15 -2.31
N THR A 284 2.00 25.75 -2.92
CA THR A 284 2.44 26.36 -4.17
C THR A 284 1.93 25.45 -5.28
N VAL A 285 1.21 26.06 -6.22
CA VAL A 285 0.44 25.39 -7.29
C VAL A 285 1.34 24.39 -8.03
N LEU A 286 1.08 23.09 -7.88
CA LEU A 286 1.70 22.07 -8.73
C LEU A 286 0.71 21.62 -9.82
N PRO A 287 1.21 21.35 -11.05
CA PRO A 287 0.37 20.98 -12.17
C PRO A 287 -0.26 19.60 -11.95
N VAL A 288 -1.54 19.50 -12.28
CA VAL A 288 -2.32 18.24 -12.27
C VAL A 288 -1.65 17.23 -13.20
N VAL A 289 -0.98 16.22 -12.65
CA VAL A 289 -0.52 15.06 -13.43
C VAL A 289 -1.75 14.25 -13.82
N THR A 290 -2.20 14.45 -15.06
CA THR A 290 -3.33 13.68 -15.61
C THR A 290 -2.83 12.33 -16.08
N ILE A 291 -3.10 11.28 -15.30
CA ILE A 291 -2.91 9.90 -15.76
C ILE A 291 -4.08 9.56 -16.71
N SER A 292 -3.85 9.71 -18.00
CA SER A 292 -4.75 9.16 -19.03
C SER A 292 -4.54 7.66 -19.13
N LEU A 293 -5.35 6.89 -18.41
CA LEU A 293 -5.53 5.47 -18.70
C LEU A 293 -6.29 5.37 -20.03
N VAL A 294 -5.57 5.09 -21.11
CA VAL A 294 -6.16 4.84 -22.43
C VAL A 294 -7.00 3.57 -22.33
N SER A 295 -8.32 3.73 -22.40
CA SER A 295 -9.27 2.64 -22.61
C SER A 295 -9.02 2.07 -23.99
N SER A 296 -8.50 0.84 -24.09
CA SER A 296 -8.47 0.10 -25.35
C SER A 296 -9.90 -0.36 -25.67
N THR A 297 -10.68 0.49 -26.32
CA THR A 297 -11.84 0.06 -27.11
C THR A 297 -11.38 -0.18 -28.54
N THR A 298 -11.11 -1.45 -28.85
CA THR A 298 -11.32 -2.12 -30.15
C THR A 298 -11.30 -3.61 -29.90
#